data_AF-A0A0F6HGG0-F1
#
_entry.id   AF-A0A0F6HGG0-F1
#
_cell.length_a   1.000
_cell.length_b   1.000
_cell.length_c   1.000
_cell.angle_alpha   90.00
_cell.angle_beta   90.00
_cell.angle_gamma   90.00
#
_symmetry.space_group_name_H-M   'P 1'
#
loop_
_entity.id
_entity.type
_entity.pdbx_description
1 polymer ?
#
loop_
_entity_poly.entity_id
_entity_poly.type
_entity_poly.pdbx_seq_one_letter_code
_entity_poly.pdbx_strand_id
1 'polypeptide(L)'
;MDLLLLSSQKKILSALNEGEVGSDSLLIPLSYWNQLNSIQKKALSKKLPFLLEKYTKYISSLNRLHWRAGKIKYNWGVGELKKMTIHVNTGVWAVLGALAAAHGVSRCFLFNYLLWLEEVGVGDSIVDTMNRGVPQFHKSYKMIWTLNLRKNQISRELFFEPNPIASKHSYFLPEPNF
;
A
#
# COMPACT_ATOMS: atom_id res chain seq x y z
N MET A 1 -37.22 11.34 -24.20
CA MET A 1 -36.17 10.65 -23.41
C MET A 1 -35.42 11.75 -22.71
N ASP A 2 -35.76 12.01 -21.45
CA ASP A 2 -35.22 13.16 -20.73
C ASP A 2 -33.86 12.80 -20.16
N LEU A 3 -32.84 13.54 -20.60
CA LEU A 3 -31.46 13.35 -20.18
C LEU A 3 -31.24 14.10 -18.86
N LEU A 4 -31.13 13.37 -17.75
CA LEU A 4 -30.70 13.93 -16.47
C LEU A 4 -29.23 14.36 -16.55
N LEU A 5 -28.99 15.66 -16.77
CA LEU A 5 -27.67 16.29 -16.74
C LEU A 5 -27.25 16.57 -15.29
N LEU A 6 -26.75 15.54 -14.61
CA LEU A 6 -26.14 15.66 -13.30
C LEU A 6 -24.62 15.82 -13.44
N SER A 7 -23.99 16.60 -12.57
CA SER A 7 -22.53 16.73 -12.55
C SER A 7 -21.88 15.37 -12.27
N SER A 8 -21.21 14.83 -13.28
CA SER A 8 -20.71 13.46 -13.28
C SER A 8 -19.28 13.31 -12.75
N GLN A 9 -18.53 14.42 -12.64
CA GLN A 9 -17.11 14.41 -12.25
C GLN A 9 -16.89 15.16 -10.93
N LYS A 10 -17.33 14.56 -9.82
CA LYS A 10 -17.03 15.06 -8.47
C LYS A 10 -15.65 14.56 -8.04
N LYS A 11 -14.59 15.25 -8.46
CA LYS A 11 -13.21 14.95 -8.07
C LYS A 11 -12.75 15.88 -6.95
N ILE A 12 -12.19 15.32 -5.88
CA ILE A 12 -11.45 16.06 -4.86
C ILE A 12 -9.97 16.05 -5.25
N LEU A 13 -9.33 17.21 -5.21
CA LEU A 13 -7.91 17.39 -5.48
C LEU A 13 -7.27 18.10 -4.29
N SER A 14 -6.26 17.47 -3.70
CA SER A 14 -5.42 18.02 -2.63
C SER A 14 -3.95 17.84 -3.00
N ALA A 15 -3.07 18.61 -2.37
CA ALA A 15 -1.64 18.36 -2.46
C ALA A 15 -1.31 16.99 -1.86
N LEU A 16 -0.42 16.22 -2.51
CA LEU A 16 0.01 14.92 -1.97
C LEU A 16 0.81 15.09 -0.66
N ASN A 17 1.49 16.22 -0.50
CA ASN A 17 2.13 16.62 0.75
C ASN A 17 1.66 18.02 1.09
N GLU A 18 0.92 18.16 2.18
CA GLU A 18 0.33 19.44 2.63
C GLU A 18 1.33 20.27 3.45
N GLY A 19 2.55 19.78 3.65
CA GLY A 19 3.59 20.44 4.45
C GLY A 19 3.46 20.19 5.96
N GLU A 20 2.28 19.83 6.43
CA GLU A 20 2.03 19.44 7.82
C GLU A 20 2.13 17.91 8.02
N VAL A 21 2.61 17.53 9.20
CA VAL A 21 2.64 16.12 9.63
C VAL A 21 1.36 15.82 10.40
N GLY A 22 0.50 14.98 9.83
CA GLY A 22 -0.74 14.55 10.45
C GLY A 22 -0.52 13.49 11.54
N SER A 23 -1.53 13.31 12.39
CA SER A 23 -1.58 12.22 13.37
C SER A 23 -2.57 11.15 12.94
N ASP A 24 -2.08 9.94 12.73
CA ASP A 24 -2.88 8.77 12.38
C ASP A 24 -2.69 7.65 13.41
N SER A 25 -3.45 6.57 13.27
CA SER A 25 -3.38 5.41 14.17
C SER A 25 -3.17 4.11 13.42
N LEU A 26 -2.26 3.28 13.94
CA LEU A 26 -2.01 1.93 13.47
C LEU A 26 -2.18 0.93 14.62
N LEU A 27 -2.57 -0.29 14.28
CA LEU A 27 -2.70 -1.40 15.21
C LEU A 27 -1.59 -2.42 14.97
N ILE A 28 -0.82 -2.71 16.01
CA ILE A 28 0.25 -3.71 16.00
C ILE A 28 -0.03 -4.81 17.02
N PRO A 29 0.46 -6.05 16.84
CA PRO A 29 0.33 -7.09 17.85
C PRO A 29 0.94 -6.67 19.19
N LEU A 30 0.23 -6.91 20.29
CA LEU A 30 0.72 -6.58 21.64
C LEU A 30 1.97 -7.39 21.99
N SER A 31 2.07 -8.63 21.49
CA SER A 31 3.27 -9.47 21.62
C SER A 31 4.51 -8.78 21.05
N TYR A 32 4.40 -8.24 19.82
CA TYR A 32 5.46 -7.46 19.20
C TYR A 32 5.77 -6.20 20.00
N TRP A 33 4.75 -5.43 20.42
CA TRP A 33 4.94 -4.23 21.22
C TRP A 33 5.71 -4.50 22.53
N ASN A 34 5.42 -5.61 23.20
CA ASN A 34 6.03 -5.95 24.48
C ASN A 34 7.51 -6.34 24.37
N GLN A 35 7.95 -6.81 23.20
CA GLN A 35 9.37 -7.11 22.94
C GLN A 35 10.21 -5.84 22.74
N LEU A 36 9.59 -4.70 22.42
CA LEU A 36 10.31 -3.46 22.16
C LEU A 36 10.67 -2.72 23.45
N ASN A 37 11.90 -2.22 23.50
CA ASN A 37 12.33 -1.26 24.53
C ASN A 37 11.76 0.15 24.27
N SER A 38 11.93 1.07 25.22
CA SER A 38 11.39 2.44 25.14
C SER A 38 11.90 3.22 23.92
N ILE A 39 13.17 3.04 23.55
CA ILE A 39 13.79 3.69 22.39
C ILE A 39 13.17 3.16 21.09
N GLN A 40 13.05 1.84 20.97
CA GLN A 40 12.45 1.17 19.82
C GLN A 40 10.97 1.54 19.66
N LYS A 41 10.20 1.62 20.74
CA LYS A 41 8.80 2.07 20.72
C LYS A 41 8.66 3.48 20.15
N LYS A 42 9.56 4.39 20.54
CA LYS A 42 9.59 5.76 20.03
C LYS A 42 10.04 5.83 18.57
N ALA A 43 10.96 4.95 18.16
CA ALA A 43 11.40 4.86 16.77
C ALA A 43 10.32 4.25 15.85
N LEU A 44 9.52 3.32 16.37
CA LEU A 44 8.49 2.62 15.60
C LEU A 44 7.46 3.58 14.97
N SER A 45 7.06 4.62 15.70
CA SER A 45 6.12 5.65 15.20
C SER A 45 6.71 6.52 14.08
N LYS A 46 8.01 6.39 13.79
CA LYS A 46 8.69 7.08 12.69
C LYS A 46 9.15 6.12 11.60
N LYS A 47 8.85 4.82 11.71
CA LYS A 47 9.42 3.77 10.86
C LYS A 47 8.69 3.63 9.52
N LEU A 48 7.42 4.07 9.41
CA LEU A 48 6.61 3.88 8.21
C LEU A 48 7.26 4.46 6.92
N PRO A 49 7.78 5.70 6.90
CA PRO A 49 8.44 6.23 5.70
C PRO A 49 9.59 5.34 5.23
N PHE A 50 10.46 4.91 6.16
CA PHE A 50 11.59 4.02 5.88
C PHE A 50 11.13 2.66 5.31
N LEU A 51 10.09 2.06 5.91
CA LEU A 51 9.55 0.80 5.42
C LEU A 51 8.98 0.92 4.01
N LEU A 52 8.27 2.02 3.70
CA LEU A 52 7.76 2.24 2.36
C LEU A 52 8.91 2.50 1.37
N GLU A 53 9.91 3.30 1.74
CA GLU A 53 11.09 3.53 0.90
C GLU A 53 11.78 2.21 0.51
N LYS A 54 11.91 1.30 1.47
CA LYS A 54 12.60 0.01 1.30
C LYS A 54 11.77 -1.00 0.51
N TYR A 55 10.47 -1.12 0.80
CA TYR A 55 9.67 -2.26 0.35
C TYR A 55 8.62 -1.94 -0.71
N THR A 56 8.35 -0.67 -1.04
CA THR A 56 7.18 -0.35 -1.90
C THR A 56 7.23 -1.01 -3.27
N LYS A 57 8.39 -1.06 -3.93
CA LYS A 57 8.54 -1.77 -5.21
C LYS A 57 8.20 -3.24 -5.11
N TYR A 58 8.74 -3.88 -4.07
CA TYR A 58 8.49 -5.30 -3.81
C TYR A 58 7.01 -5.54 -3.59
N ILE A 59 6.38 -4.78 -2.69
CA ILE A 59 4.93 -4.85 -2.43
C ILE A 59 4.14 -4.68 -3.73
N SER A 60 4.47 -3.67 -4.54
CA SER A 60 3.77 -3.40 -5.79
C SER A 60 3.83 -4.57 -6.79
N SER A 61 4.93 -5.33 -6.77
CA SER A 61 5.15 -6.53 -7.60
C SER A 61 4.49 -7.81 -7.09
N LEU A 62 4.12 -7.87 -5.80
CA LEU A 62 3.58 -9.07 -5.20
C LEU A 62 2.19 -9.41 -5.74
N ASN A 63 1.91 -10.72 -5.77
CA ASN A 63 0.53 -11.20 -5.76
C ASN A 63 -0.23 -10.53 -4.61
N ARG A 64 -1.52 -10.28 -4.82
CA ARG A 64 -2.33 -9.58 -3.80
C ARG A 64 -2.33 -10.39 -2.51
N LEU A 65 -2.05 -9.71 -1.39
CA LEU A 65 -1.91 -10.36 -0.07
C LEU A 65 -3.24 -10.98 0.37
N HIS A 66 -4.35 -10.49 -0.17
CA HIS A 66 -5.65 -11.09 -0.09
C HIS A 66 -6.24 -11.32 -1.47
N TRP A 67 -6.71 -12.54 -1.72
CA TRP A 67 -7.22 -12.96 -3.02
C TRP A 67 -8.66 -12.50 -3.32
N ARG A 68 -9.44 -12.13 -2.30
CA ARG A 68 -10.84 -11.70 -2.49
C ARG A 68 -10.92 -10.19 -2.69
N ALA A 69 -11.09 -9.75 -3.93
CA ALA A 69 -11.18 -8.32 -4.27
C ALA A 69 -12.36 -7.58 -3.61
N GLY A 70 -13.41 -8.28 -3.19
CA GLY A 70 -14.55 -7.69 -2.48
C GLY A 70 -14.43 -7.57 -0.96
N LYS A 71 -13.33 -8.06 -0.36
CA LYS A 71 -13.16 -8.05 1.10
C LYS A 71 -11.79 -7.50 1.50
N ILE A 72 -11.77 -6.80 2.62
CA ILE A 72 -10.54 -6.33 3.25
C ILE A 72 -10.12 -7.33 4.33
N LYS A 73 -8.89 -7.83 4.25
CA LYS A 73 -8.28 -8.66 5.28
C LYS A 73 -7.68 -7.77 6.37
N TYR A 74 -8.03 -8.08 7.61
CA TYR A 74 -7.50 -7.44 8.81
C TYR A 74 -6.48 -8.35 9.50
N ASN A 75 -5.82 -7.82 10.53
CA ASN A 75 -4.91 -8.57 11.39
C ASN A 75 -5.71 -9.65 12.15
N TRP A 76 -5.77 -10.86 11.62
CA TRP A 76 -6.46 -11.99 12.24
C TRP A 76 -5.46 -13.01 12.77
N GLY A 77 -5.76 -13.61 13.93
CA GLY A 77 -4.89 -14.61 14.56
C GLY A 77 -3.64 -14.06 15.24
N VAL A 78 -3.51 -12.74 15.40
CA VAL A 78 -2.32 -12.09 16.00
C VAL A 78 -2.47 -11.76 17.49
N GLY A 79 -3.56 -12.19 18.12
CA GLY A 79 -3.87 -11.89 19.52
C GLY A 79 -4.33 -10.44 19.75
N GLU A 80 -4.06 -9.93 20.94
CA GLU A 80 -4.40 -8.56 21.33
C GLU A 80 -3.62 -7.54 20.49
N LEU A 81 -4.27 -6.42 20.16
CA LEU A 81 -3.68 -5.35 19.36
C LEU A 81 -3.44 -4.11 20.22
N LYS A 82 -2.24 -3.55 20.12
CA LYS A 82 -1.90 -2.23 20.67
C LYS A 82 -2.13 -1.16 19.61
N LYS A 83 -2.97 -0.18 19.94
CA LYS A 83 -3.06 1.08 19.18
C LYS A 83 -1.84 1.95 19.45
N MET A 84 -1.19 2.39 18.37
CA MET A 84 -0.13 3.38 18.41
C MET A 84 -0.46 4.57 17.52
N THR A 85 -0.06 5.75 17.95
CA THR A 85 -0.14 6.97 17.15
C THR A 85 1.08 7.08 16.27
N ILE A 86 0.87 7.43 15.01
CA ILE A 86 1.93 7.66 14.04
C ILE A 86 1.84 9.09 13.51
N HIS A 87 3.00 9.72 13.31
CA HIS A 87 3.10 11.08 12.78
C HIS A 87 3.82 11.01 11.42
N VAL A 88 3.06 11.12 10.34
CA VAL A 88 3.57 11.04 8.96
C VAL A 88 2.93 12.09 8.08
N ASN A 89 3.62 12.47 7.00
CA ASN A 89 3.02 13.33 6.00
C ASN A 89 1.87 12.60 5.27
N THR A 90 0.96 13.39 4.71
CA THR A 90 -0.23 12.89 3.99
C THR A 90 0.16 11.97 2.83
N GLY A 91 1.28 12.23 2.16
CA GLY A 91 1.77 11.43 1.04
C GLY A 91 2.18 10.00 1.43
N VAL A 92 2.96 9.83 2.50
CA VAL A 92 3.33 8.50 3.02
C VAL A 92 2.08 7.72 3.44
N TRP A 93 1.13 8.39 4.10
CA TRP A 93 -0.12 7.76 4.50
C TRP A 93 -0.99 7.35 3.31
N ALA A 94 -1.05 8.19 2.28
CA ALA A 94 -1.78 7.92 1.04
C ALA A 94 -1.17 6.74 0.27
N VAL A 95 0.16 6.64 0.17
CA VAL A 95 0.85 5.51 -0.47
C VAL A 95 0.56 4.21 0.28
N LEU A 96 0.68 4.19 1.61
CA LEU A 96 0.28 3.03 2.42
C LEU A 96 -1.17 2.63 2.14
N GLY A 97 -2.07 3.60 2.04
CA GLY A 97 -3.47 3.40 1.71
C GLY A 97 -3.71 2.79 0.33
N ALA A 98 -3.06 3.32 -0.71
CA ALA A 98 -3.18 2.84 -2.08
C ALA A 98 -2.68 1.39 -2.21
N LEU A 99 -1.52 1.09 -1.62
CA LEU A 99 -0.97 -0.26 -1.59
C LEU A 99 -1.88 -1.22 -0.80
N ALA A 100 -2.30 -0.86 0.41
CA ALA A 100 -3.17 -1.70 1.22
C ALA A 100 -4.49 -2.01 0.49
N ALA A 101 -5.08 -0.99 -0.13
CA ALA A 101 -6.29 -1.14 -0.93
C ALA A 101 -6.06 -2.06 -2.14
N ALA A 102 -4.94 -1.91 -2.86
CA ALA A 102 -4.61 -2.80 -3.97
C ALA A 102 -4.47 -4.27 -3.53
N HIS A 103 -3.82 -4.51 -2.39
CA HIS A 103 -3.64 -5.86 -1.83
C HIS A 103 -4.88 -6.44 -1.14
N GLY A 104 -5.97 -5.66 -1.01
CA GLY A 104 -7.20 -6.11 -0.34
C GLY A 104 -7.01 -6.29 1.17
N VAL A 105 -6.15 -5.48 1.79
CA VAL A 105 -5.82 -5.55 3.22
C VAL A 105 -6.00 -4.18 3.88
N SER A 106 -6.09 -4.15 5.21
CA SER A 106 -6.12 -2.88 5.95
C SER A 106 -4.73 -2.24 6.00
N ARG A 107 -4.65 -0.91 6.24
CA ARG A 107 -3.38 -0.21 6.46
C ARG A 107 -2.57 -0.83 7.61
N CYS A 108 -3.24 -1.21 8.69
CA CYS A 108 -2.63 -1.90 9.83
C CYS A 108 -2.04 -3.26 9.44
N PHE A 109 -2.73 -4.02 8.59
CA PHE A 109 -2.23 -5.29 8.09
C PHE A 109 -0.97 -5.10 7.24
N LEU A 110 -1.02 -4.19 6.26
CA LEU A 110 0.14 -3.92 5.42
C LEU A 110 1.32 -3.41 6.25
N PHE A 111 1.09 -2.54 7.22
CA PHE A 111 2.14 -2.07 8.12
C PHE A 111 2.78 -3.21 8.92
N ASN A 112 1.99 -4.12 9.50
CA ASN A 112 2.54 -5.29 10.21
C ASN A 112 3.29 -6.24 9.28
N TYR A 113 2.84 -6.40 8.04
CA TYR A 113 3.57 -7.18 7.04
C TYR A 113 4.93 -6.55 6.70
N LEU A 114 4.99 -5.22 6.57
CA LEU A 114 6.24 -4.49 6.37
C LEU A 114 7.20 -4.62 7.57
N LEU A 115 6.67 -4.59 8.80
CA LEU A 115 7.46 -4.86 10.00
C LEU A 115 8.04 -6.27 10.00
N TRP A 116 7.23 -7.26 9.64
CA TRP A 116 7.67 -8.65 9.55
C TRP A 116 8.79 -8.83 8.51
N LEU A 117 8.69 -8.20 7.32
CA LEU A 117 9.77 -8.22 6.33
C LEU A 117 11.08 -7.65 6.88
N GLU A 118 10.98 -6.59 7.66
CA GLU A 118 12.13 -5.96 8.29
C GLU A 118 12.75 -6.84 9.39
N GLU A 119 11.93 -7.54 10.18
CA GLU A 119 12.40 -8.47 11.22
C GLU A 119 13.11 -9.70 10.66
N VAL A 120 12.61 -10.25 9.55
CA VAL A 120 13.23 -11.42 8.89
C VAL A 120 14.54 -11.05 8.18
N GLY A 121 14.86 -9.75 8.06
CA GLY A 121 16.16 -9.29 7.55
C GLY A 121 16.33 -9.45 6.03
N VAL A 122 15.24 -9.62 5.27
CA VAL A 122 15.28 -9.76 3.79
C VAL A 122 15.41 -8.43 3.06
N GLY A 123 15.46 -7.32 3.80
CA GLY A 123 15.40 -5.99 3.25
C GLY A 123 16.49 -5.65 2.23
N ASP A 124 17.73 -6.01 2.51
CA ASP A 124 18.87 -5.62 1.66
C ASP A 124 18.84 -6.40 0.34
N SER A 125 18.54 -7.70 0.41
CA SER A 125 18.32 -8.54 -0.78
C SER A 125 17.17 -8.01 -1.66
N ILE A 126 16.07 -7.54 -1.04
CA ILE A 126 14.95 -6.96 -1.77
C ILE A 126 15.39 -5.65 -2.47
N VAL A 127 16.05 -4.74 -1.75
CA VAL A 127 16.51 -3.46 -2.31
C VAL A 127 17.47 -3.69 -3.48
N ASP A 128 18.46 -4.56 -3.30
CA ASP A 128 19.47 -4.88 -4.32
C ASP A 128 18.86 -5.48 -5.59
N THR A 129 17.83 -6.32 -5.43
CA THR A 129 17.14 -6.97 -6.55
C THR A 129 16.21 -5.99 -7.25
N MET A 130 15.38 -5.27 -6.50
CA MET A 130 14.30 -4.44 -7.05
C MET A 130 14.80 -3.11 -7.63
N ASN A 131 16.03 -2.68 -7.29
CA ASN A 131 16.63 -1.45 -7.79
C ASN A 131 17.65 -1.65 -8.91
N ARG A 132 17.94 -2.90 -9.29
CA ARG A 132 18.95 -3.18 -10.32
C ARG A 132 18.47 -2.71 -11.70
N GLY A 133 19.17 -1.71 -12.24
CA GLY A 133 18.95 -1.20 -13.60
C GLY A 133 17.66 -0.39 -13.79
N VAL A 134 17.00 0.05 -12.70
CA VAL A 134 15.70 0.72 -12.76
C VAL A 134 15.55 1.83 -11.71
N PRO A 135 14.73 2.88 -11.93
CA PRO A 135 14.57 3.98 -10.99
C PRO A 135 14.11 3.49 -9.61
N GLN A 136 14.73 3.98 -8.53
CA GLN A 136 14.48 3.49 -7.16
C GLN A 136 13.04 3.68 -6.67
N PHE A 137 12.33 4.70 -7.18
CA PHE A 137 10.99 5.06 -6.73
C PHE A 137 9.99 5.11 -7.87
N HIS A 138 8.75 4.73 -7.60
CA HIS A 138 7.61 5.06 -8.46
C HIS A 138 7.21 6.53 -8.20
N LYS A 139 6.94 7.25 -9.29
CA LYS A 139 6.47 8.64 -9.34
C LYS A 139 4.97 8.76 -9.09
N SER A 140 4.19 7.80 -9.56
CA SER A 140 2.73 7.81 -9.43
C SER A 140 2.19 6.44 -9.06
N TYR A 141 1.06 6.42 -8.35
CA TYR A 141 0.29 5.21 -8.06
C TYR A 141 -1.17 5.46 -8.40
N LYS A 142 -1.81 4.48 -9.02
CA LYS A 142 -3.24 4.48 -9.29
C LYS A 142 -3.81 3.13 -8.88
N MET A 143 -4.66 3.14 -7.87
CA MET A 143 -5.44 1.97 -7.46
C MET A 143 -6.83 2.07 -8.08
N ILE A 144 -7.23 1.04 -8.83
CA ILE A 144 -8.57 0.95 -9.43
C ILE A 144 -9.32 -0.19 -8.77
N TRP A 145 -10.53 0.10 -8.28
CA TRP A 145 -11.46 -0.90 -7.78
C TRP A 145 -12.68 -0.95 -8.72
N THR A 146 -12.76 -1.99 -9.53
CA THR A 146 -13.81 -2.14 -10.55
C THR A 146 -14.90 -3.06 -10.02
N LEU A 147 -16.14 -2.58 -9.99
CA LEU A 147 -17.33 -3.36 -9.66
C LEU A 147 -18.19 -3.48 -10.93
N ASN A 148 -18.08 -4.61 -11.63
CA ASN A 148 -18.90 -4.89 -12.80
C ASN A 148 -20.14 -5.68 -12.38
N LEU A 149 -21.23 -4.95 -12.11
CA LEU A 149 -22.48 -5.55 -11.64
C LEU A 149 -23.15 -6.43 -12.70
N ARG A 150 -23.04 -6.07 -13.99
CA ARG A 150 -23.61 -6.86 -15.09
C ARG A 150 -22.95 -8.24 -15.21
N LYS A 151 -21.63 -8.29 -15.02
CA LYS A 151 -20.86 -9.54 -15.06
C LYS A 151 -20.72 -10.21 -13.69
N ASN A 152 -21.25 -9.60 -12.62
CA ASN A 152 -21.04 -10.00 -11.22
C ASN A 152 -19.55 -10.20 -10.88
N GLN A 153 -18.71 -9.23 -11.29
CA GLN A 153 -17.25 -9.29 -11.14
C GLN A 153 -16.72 -8.11 -10.35
N ILE A 154 -15.65 -8.37 -9.59
CA ILE A 154 -14.96 -7.35 -8.80
C ILE A 154 -13.44 -7.53 -8.96
N SER A 155 -12.72 -6.46 -9.32
CA SER A 155 -11.26 -6.48 -9.51
C SER A 155 -10.56 -5.34 -8.77
N ARG A 156 -9.32 -5.58 -8.32
CA ARG A 156 -8.44 -4.57 -7.72
C ARG A 156 -7.14 -4.54 -8.50
N GLU A 157 -6.82 -3.39 -9.03
CA GLU A 157 -5.66 -3.19 -9.89
C GLU A 157 -4.80 -2.07 -9.32
N LEU A 158 -3.48 -2.22 -9.47
CA LEU A 158 -2.50 -1.24 -9.07
C LEU A 158 -1.62 -0.94 -10.27
N PHE A 159 -1.65 0.31 -10.69
CA PHE A 159 -0.76 0.86 -11.69
C PHE A 159 0.22 1.79 -10.99
N PHE A 160 1.44 1.82 -11.48
CA PHE A 160 2.48 2.70 -10.98
C PHE A 160 3.47 3.02 -12.10
N GLU A 161 3.99 4.24 -12.08
CA GLU A 161 4.95 4.70 -13.09
C GLU A 161 6.20 5.29 -12.42
N PRO A 162 7.41 5.08 -12.95
CA PRO A 162 7.70 4.10 -14.00
C PRO A 162 7.34 2.68 -13.51
N ASN A 163 6.92 1.81 -14.43
CA ASN A 163 6.78 0.38 -14.17
C ASN A 163 8.06 -0.34 -14.62
N PRO A 164 9.03 -0.55 -13.72
CA PRO A 164 10.24 -1.28 -14.04
C PRO A 164 10.03 -2.80 -14.11
N ILE A 165 8.85 -3.29 -13.74
CA ILE A 165 8.55 -4.70 -13.63
C ILE A 165 7.93 -5.16 -14.95
N ALA A 166 8.79 -5.58 -15.87
CA ALA A 166 8.37 -6.31 -17.04
C ALA A 166 8.05 -7.76 -16.63
N SER A 167 6.79 -8.19 -16.76
CA SER A 167 6.47 -9.61 -16.70
C SER A 167 7.09 -10.31 -17.92
N LYS A 168 7.59 -11.55 -17.79
CA LYS A 168 8.01 -12.35 -18.96
C LYS A 168 6.89 -12.53 -20.00
N HIS A 169 5.64 -12.26 -19.63
CA HIS A 169 4.44 -12.38 -20.48
C HIS A 169 3.99 -11.04 -21.10
N SER A 170 4.69 -9.94 -20.83
CA SER A 170 4.30 -8.59 -21.31
C SER A 170 4.46 -8.40 -22.82
N TYR A 171 5.16 -9.30 -23.51
CA TYR A 171 5.28 -9.28 -24.97
C TYR A 171 3.99 -9.70 -25.71
N PHE A 172 2.93 -10.07 -24.99
CA PHE A 172 1.70 -10.61 -25.58
C PHE A 172 0.40 -9.91 -25.17
N LEU A 173 0.45 -8.86 -24.35
CA LEU A 173 -0.76 -8.11 -24.00
C LEU A 173 -0.78 -6.80 -24.81
N PRO A 174 -1.80 -6.57 -25.67
CA PRO A 174 -1.93 -5.30 -26.35
C PRO A 174 -2.11 -4.19 -25.34
N GLU A 175 -1.55 -3.01 -25.65
CA GLU A 175 -1.69 -1.85 -24.78
C GLU A 175 -3.17 -1.50 -24.58
N PRO A 176 -3.58 -1.11 -23.36
CA PRO A 176 -4.93 -0.62 -23.13
C PRO A 176 -5.11 0.69 -23.89
N ASN A 177 -6.02 0.70 -24.86
CA ASN A 177 -6.43 1.93 -25.53
C ASN A 177 -6.99 2.91 -24.49
N PHE A 178 -6.37 4.09 -24.42
CA PHE A 178 -6.77 5.22 -23.57
C PHE A 178 -8.08 5.86 -24.04
#